data_AF-Q8TYE1-F1
#
_entry.id   AF-Q8TYE1-F1
#
_cell.length_a   1.000
_cell.length_b   1.000
_cell.length_c   1.000
_cell.angle_alpha   90.00
_cell.angle_beta   90.00
_cell.angle_gamma   90.00
#
_symmetry.space_group_name_H-M   'P 1'
#
loop_
_entity.id
_entity.type
_entity.pdbx_description
1 polymer ?
#
loop_
_entity_poly.entity_id
_entity_poly.type
_entity_poly.pdbx_seq_one_letter_code
_entity_poly.pdbx_strand_id
1 'polypeptide(L)'
;MASDRDDVDVLDILRETMELLEEFAERLEDVDAEDETWTTSEGSRKFREDDEPRCDREFKKKMLENAPRSDDGYVIAERAHWLR
;
A
#
# COMPACT_ATOMS: atom_id res chain seq x y z
N MET A 1 -10.49 5.73 -29.19
CA MET A 1 -9.76 4.50 -29.60
C MET A 1 -8.87 3.95 -28.47
N ALA A 2 -9.08 4.33 -27.19
CA ALA A 2 -8.36 3.78 -26.04
C ALA A 2 -9.18 2.77 -25.22
N SER A 3 -10.51 2.83 -25.31
CA SER A 3 -11.46 2.04 -24.51
C SER A 3 -11.35 0.53 -24.68
N ASP A 4 -11.03 0.02 -25.87
CA ASP A 4 -11.08 -1.44 -26.14
C ASP A 4 -9.85 -2.21 -25.64
N ARG A 5 -8.77 -1.51 -25.24
CA ARG A 5 -7.56 -2.16 -24.66
C ARG A 5 -7.68 -2.37 -23.16
N ASP A 6 -8.31 -1.43 -22.47
CA ASP A 6 -8.45 -1.46 -21.01
C ASP A 6 -9.38 -2.62 -20.55
N ASP A 7 -10.41 -2.97 -21.33
CA ASP A 7 -11.35 -4.04 -20.98
C ASP A 7 -10.75 -5.45 -21.11
N VAL A 8 -9.81 -5.65 -22.05
CA VAL A 8 -9.11 -6.95 -22.24
C VAL A 8 -8.15 -7.20 -21.07
N ASP A 9 -7.42 -6.18 -20.63
CA ASP A 9 -6.50 -6.28 -19.49
C ASP A 9 -7.25 -6.60 -18.18
N VAL A 10 -8.45 -6.05 -17.98
CA VAL A 10 -9.26 -6.35 -16.77
C VAL A 10 -9.70 -7.81 -16.73
N LEU A 11 -10.15 -8.37 -17.85
CA LEU A 11 -10.60 -9.76 -17.89
C LEU A 11 -9.44 -10.74 -17.71
N ASP A 12 -8.27 -10.44 -18.27
CA ASP A 12 -7.06 -11.25 -18.08
C ASP A 12 -6.58 -11.18 -16.63
N ILE A 13 -6.55 -9.99 -16.01
CA ILE A 13 -6.23 -9.82 -14.58
C ILE A 13 -7.21 -10.61 -13.69
N LEU A 14 -8.51 -10.55 -13.98
CA LEU A 14 -9.52 -11.28 -13.20
C LEU A 14 -9.30 -12.79 -13.31
N ARG A 15 -9.04 -13.31 -14.52
CA ARG A 15 -8.76 -14.73 -14.72
C ARG A 15 -7.53 -15.17 -13.94
N GLU A 16 -6.41 -14.47 -14.10
CA GLU A 16 -5.16 -14.80 -13.40
C GLU A 16 -5.31 -14.71 -11.87
N THR A 17 -6.08 -13.74 -11.39
CA THR A 17 -6.39 -13.60 -9.96
C THR A 17 -7.21 -14.78 -9.45
N MET A 18 -8.22 -15.23 -10.21
CA MET A 18 -9.04 -16.39 -9.83
C MET A 18 -8.21 -17.67 -9.78
N GLU A 19 -7.39 -17.91 -10.81
CA GLU A 19 -6.50 -19.09 -10.86
C GLU A 19 -5.56 -19.12 -9.66
N LEU A 20 -4.96 -17.98 -9.29
CA LEU A 20 -4.09 -17.86 -8.13
C LEU A 20 -4.84 -18.12 -6.81
N LEU A 21 -6.07 -17.59 -6.67
CA LEU A 21 -6.88 -17.78 -5.47
C LEU A 21 -7.32 -19.23 -5.30
N GLU A 22 -7.69 -19.91 -6.39
CA GLU A 22 -8.05 -21.32 -6.39
C GLU A 22 -6.85 -22.19 -5.98
N GLU A 23 -5.69 -21.99 -6.63
CA GLU A 23 -4.47 -22.73 -6.33
C GLU A 23 -3.99 -22.50 -4.87
N PHE A 24 -4.16 -21.28 -4.36
CA PHE A 24 -3.86 -20.95 -2.97
C PHE A 24 -4.83 -21.62 -1.99
N ALA A 25 -6.14 -21.59 -2.29
CA ALA A 25 -7.16 -22.21 -1.46
C ALA A 25 -6.95 -23.73 -1.37
N GLU A 26 -6.74 -24.40 -2.51
CA GLU A 26 -6.46 -25.84 -2.57
C GLU A 26 -5.24 -26.22 -1.70
N ARG A 27 -4.17 -25.42 -1.75
CA ARG A 27 -2.97 -25.68 -0.93
C ARG A 27 -3.18 -25.47 0.57
N LEU A 28 -4.13 -24.62 0.96
CA LEU A 28 -4.45 -24.38 2.35
C LEU A 28 -5.40 -25.43 2.94
N GLU A 29 -6.11 -26.22 2.13
CA GLU A 29 -7.00 -27.28 2.63
C GLU A 29 -6.26 -28.32 3.48
N ASP A 30 -5.00 -28.60 3.12
CA ASP A 30 -4.13 -29.55 3.82
C ASP A 30 -3.37 -28.94 5.01
N VAL A 31 -3.54 -27.64 5.28
CA VAL A 31 -2.86 -26.92 6.35
C VAL A 31 -3.80 -26.77 7.53
N ASP A 32 -3.46 -27.37 8.67
CA ASP A 32 -4.19 -27.17 9.92
C ASP A 32 -4.15 -25.67 10.29
N ALA A 33 -5.32 -25.12 10.58
CA ALA A 33 -5.44 -23.75 11.08
C ALA A 33 -4.88 -23.67 12.51
N GLU A 34 -3.58 -23.39 12.62
CA GLU A 34 -2.95 -23.06 13.90
C GLU A 34 -3.31 -21.63 14.34
N ASP A 35 -3.09 -21.32 15.63
CA ASP A 35 -3.20 -19.96 16.15
C ASP A 35 -2.29 -19.01 15.34
N GLU A 36 -2.84 -17.87 14.93
CA GLU A 36 -2.11 -16.86 14.15
C GLU A 36 -0.76 -16.53 14.79
N THR A 37 0.33 -16.70 14.04
CA THR A 37 1.69 -16.45 14.53
C THR A 37 1.98 -14.95 14.53
N TRP A 38 1.53 -14.24 15.56
CA TRP A 38 1.92 -12.86 15.77
C TRP A 38 3.36 -12.81 16.32
N THR A 39 4.31 -12.28 15.56
CA THR A 39 5.68 -12.02 16.05
C THR A 39 5.77 -10.80 16.97
N THR A 40 4.69 -10.44 17.66
CA THR A 40 4.79 -9.57 18.82
C THR A 40 5.23 -10.44 19.97
N SER A 41 6.53 -10.40 20.29
CA SER A 41 7.03 -10.97 21.54
C SER A 41 6.13 -10.48 22.67
N GLU A 42 5.36 -11.40 23.27
CA GLU A 42 4.52 -11.17 24.43
C GLU A 42 5.41 -10.60 25.54
N GLY A 43 5.46 -9.27 25.66
CA GLY A 43 6.34 -8.59 26.60
C GLY A 43 7.09 -7.37 26.07
N SER A 44 7.15 -7.15 24.76
CA SER A 44 7.86 -5.98 24.19
C SER A 44 6.91 -5.01 23.51
N ARG A 45 5.92 -4.48 24.23
CA ARG A 45 5.25 -3.25 23.78
C ARG A 45 6.29 -2.14 23.80
N LYS A 46 6.75 -1.73 22.61
CA LYS A 46 7.68 -0.62 22.47
C LYS A 46 6.85 0.66 22.45
N PHE A 47 6.97 1.46 23.50
CA PHE A 47 6.46 2.82 23.53
C PHE A 47 7.53 3.76 23.01
N ARG A 48 7.12 4.75 22.22
CA ARG A 48 7.99 5.86 21.83
C ARG A 48 7.86 6.95 22.90
N GLU A 49 8.96 7.60 23.25
CA GLU A 49 8.95 8.80 24.08
C GLU A 49 8.21 9.94 23.35
N ASP A 50 7.60 10.83 24.12
CA ASP A 50 6.85 11.99 23.61
C ASP A 50 7.79 13.18 23.37
N ASP A 51 8.81 12.95 22.56
CA ASP A 51 9.82 13.95 22.21
C ASP A 51 9.42 14.75 20.97
N GLU A 52 9.83 16.03 20.93
CA GLU A 52 9.63 16.90 19.77
C GLU A 52 10.50 16.42 18.58
N PRO A 53 9.90 16.12 17.41
CA PRO A 53 10.66 15.69 16.25
C PRO A 53 11.51 16.81 15.65
N ARG A 54 12.66 16.45 15.07
CA ARG A 54 13.50 17.40 14.31
C ARG A 54 12.93 17.62 12.91
N CYS A 55 12.23 18.74 12.73
CA CYS A 55 11.63 19.16 11.46
C CYS A 55 12.42 20.32 10.83
N ASP A 56 13.68 20.08 10.44
CA ASP A 56 14.53 21.10 9.84
C ASP A 56 14.34 21.24 8.31
N ARG A 57 15.08 22.18 7.71
CA ARG A 57 15.03 22.39 6.25
C ARG A 57 15.54 21.18 5.46
N GLU A 58 16.46 20.40 6.02
CA GLU A 58 16.96 19.18 5.37
C GLU A 58 15.90 18.08 5.38
N PHE A 59 15.13 17.95 6.45
CA PHE A 59 13.98 17.07 6.53
C PHE A 59 12.95 17.41 5.45
N LYS A 60 12.59 18.69 5.31
CA LYS A 60 11.67 19.14 4.26
C LYS A 60 12.20 18.83 2.86
N LYS A 61 13.51 19.04 2.62
CA LYS A 61 14.15 18.71 1.35
C LYS A 61 14.07 17.21 1.02
N LYS A 62 14.42 16.35 1.97
CA LYS A 62 14.36 14.88 1.82
C LYS A 62 12.94 14.39 1.54
N MET A 63 11.95 14.98 2.21
CA MET A 63 10.54 14.63 2.00
C MET A 63 10.05 14.93 0.58
N LEU A 64 10.49 16.05 0.01
CA LEU A 64 10.04 16.49 -1.31
C LEU A 64 10.87 15.92 -2.47
N GLU A 65 12.04 15.35 -2.19
CA GLU A 65 12.94 14.77 -3.20
C GLU A 65 12.27 13.69 -4.06
N ASN A 66 11.42 12.86 -3.45
CA ASN A 66 10.68 11.80 -4.14
C ASN A 66 9.27 12.22 -4.59
N ALA A 67 8.87 13.47 -4.36
CA ALA A 67 7.53 13.91 -4.72
C ALA A 67 7.41 14.01 -6.26
N PRO A 68 6.40 13.38 -6.90
CA PRO A 68 6.22 13.46 -8.35
C PRO A 68 6.06 14.89 -8.86
N ARG A 69 5.42 15.74 -8.05
CA ARG A 69 5.34 17.19 -8.22
C ARG A 69 5.39 17.88 -6.88
N SER A 70 6.18 18.94 -6.79
CA SER A 70 6.21 19.83 -5.63
C SER A 70 6.41 21.28 -6.06
N ASP A 71 5.77 22.21 -5.36
CA ASP A 71 5.93 23.65 -5.58
C ASP A 71 5.86 24.40 -4.24
N ASP A 72 6.68 25.45 -4.09
CA ASP A 72 6.84 26.25 -2.86
C ASP A 72 6.97 25.43 -1.56
N GLY A 73 7.56 24.24 -1.67
CA GLY A 73 7.71 23.33 -0.53
C GLY A 73 6.43 22.59 -0.13
N TYR A 74 5.47 22.44 -1.04
CA TYR A 74 4.27 21.62 -0.91
C TYR A 74 4.28 20.51 -1.96
N VAL A 75 3.63 19.38 -1.65
CA VAL A 75 3.33 18.35 -2.66
C VAL A 75 2.10 18.79 -3.44
N ILE A 76 2.17 18.73 -4.77
CA ILE A 76 1.08 19.15 -5.65
C ILE A 76 0.34 17.92 -6.18
N ALA A 77 -0.97 17.90 -5.97
CA ALA A 77 -1.87 16.86 -6.46
C ALA A 77 -3.08 17.49 -7.15
N GLU A 78 -3.73 16.72 -8.03
CA GLU A 78 -4.97 17.15 -8.68
C GLU A 78 -6.09 17.28 -7.65
N ARG A 79 -6.88 18.35 -7.75
CA ARG A 79 -8.07 18.50 -6.92
C ARG A 79 -9.12 17.50 -7.41
N ALA A 80 -9.29 16.40 -6.69
CA ALA A 80 -10.33 15.43 -7.00
C ALA A 80 -11.71 16.13 -7.02
N HIS A 81 -12.37 16.07 -8.18
CA HIS A 81 -13.78 16.36 -8.28
C HIS A 81 -14.49 15.02 -8.22
N TRP A 82 -14.92 14.62 -7.03
CA TRP A 82 -15.82 13.48 -6.89
C TRP A 82 -17.08 13.84 -7.68
N LEU A 83 -17.34 13.12 -8.79
CA LEU A 83 -18.61 13.22 -9.49
C LEU A 83 -19.67 12.73 -8.51
N ARG A 84 -20.60 13.63 -8.17
CA ARG A 84 -21.73 13.34 -7.30
C ARG A 84 -22.90 12.82 -8.12
#